data_AF-A0A917CBF1-F1
#
_entry.id   AF-A0A917CBF1-F1
#
_cell.length_a   1.000
_cell.length_b   1.000
_cell.length_c   1.000
_cell.angle_alpha   90.00
_cell.angle_beta   90.00
_cell.angle_gamma   90.00
#
_symmetry.space_group_name_H-M   'P 1'
#
loop_
_entity.id
_entity.type
_entity.pdbx_description
1 polymer ?
#
loop_
_entity_poly.entity_id
_entity_poly.type
_entity_poly.pdbx_seq_one_letter_code
_entity_poly.pdbx_strand_id
1 'polypeptide(L)'
;MSLREEIKAQIWKQVLGVMRDAQAAGLHPFSEAQRAFPEVPGYILAQIEVDLWDEEENAWWEGIEKTIDAEVIRKALTKGGQSNG
;
A
#
# COMPACT_ATOMS: atom_id res chain seq x y z
N MET A 1 -16.01 10.03 -15.70
CA MET A 1 -14.58 10.28 -15.46
C MET A 1 -14.15 11.39 -16.41
N SER A 2 -13.47 12.39 -15.89
CA SER A 2 -12.93 13.50 -16.67
C SER A 2 -11.54 13.15 -17.21
N LEU A 3 -11.11 13.83 -18.28
CA LEU A 3 -9.75 13.70 -18.83
C LEU A 3 -8.67 13.92 -17.76
N ARG A 4 -8.91 14.84 -16.81
CA ARG A 4 -7.99 15.08 -15.69
C ARG A 4 -7.85 13.86 -14.80
N GLU A 5 -8.96 13.21 -14.46
CA GLU A 5 -8.96 12.01 -13.61
C GLU A 5 -8.29 10.83 -14.33
N GLU A 6 -8.52 10.69 -15.64
CA GLU A 6 -7.84 9.70 -16.49
C GLU A 6 -6.32 9.88 -16.49
N ILE A 7 -5.84 11.10 -16.75
CA ILE A 7 -4.41 11.41 -16.74
C ILE A 7 -3.82 11.16 -15.35
N LYS A 8 -4.50 11.60 -14.29
CA LYS A 8 -4.05 11.37 -12.91
C LYS A 8 -3.90 9.87 -12.63
N ALA A 9 -4.90 9.06 -12.97
CA ALA A 9 -4.86 7.61 -12.76
C ALA A 9 -3.74 6.93 -13.57
N GLN A 10 -3.49 7.37 -14.80
CA GLN A 10 -2.40 6.83 -15.62
C GLN A 10 -1.02 7.15 -15.05
N ILE A 11 -0.79 8.40 -14.60
CA ILE A 11 0.47 8.79 -13.94
C ILE A 11 0.65 7.97 -12.67
N TRP A 12 -0.38 7.89 -11.83
CA TRP A 12 -0.36 7.13 -10.58
C TRP A 12 0.07 5.69 -10.81
N LYS A 13 -0.58 5.01 -11.76
CA LYS A 13 -0.29 3.62 -12.10
C LYS A 13 1.14 3.42 -12.59
N GLN A 14 1.66 4.31 -13.42
CA GLN A 14 3.01 4.19 -13.97
C GLN A 14 4.08 4.41 -12.89
N VAL A 15 3.93 5.45 -12.08
CA VAL A 15 4.85 5.76 -10.98
C VAL A 15 4.85 4.62 -9.96
N LEU A 16 3.67 4.15 -9.54
CA LEU A 16 3.55 3.05 -8.60
C LEU A 16 4.19 1.76 -9.14
N GLY A 17 4.07 1.49 -10.44
CA GLY A 17 4.76 0.38 -11.10
C GLY A 17 6.28 0.46 -10.95
N VAL A 18 6.87 1.63 -11.24
CA VAL A 18 8.32 1.85 -11.07
C VAL A 18 8.76 1.69 -9.61
N MET A 19 7.96 2.20 -8.67
CA MET A 19 8.26 2.07 -7.24
C MET A 19 8.24 0.62 -6.78
N ARG A 20 7.25 -0.19 -7.22
CA ARG A 20 7.20 -1.63 -6.96
C ARG A 20 8.43 -2.35 -7.49
N ASP A 21 8.81 -2.08 -8.74
CA ASP A 21 9.97 -2.70 -9.37
C ASP A 21 11.28 -2.33 -8.64
N ALA A 22 11.40 -1.07 -8.22
CA ALA A 22 12.54 -0.60 -7.42
C ALA A 22 12.60 -1.29 -6.05
N GLN A 23 11.47 -1.41 -5.34
CA GLN A 23 11.39 -2.09 -4.05
C GLN A 23 11.75 -3.58 -4.18
N ALA A 24 11.23 -4.26 -5.20
CA ALA A 24 11.56 -5.66 -5.48
C ALA A 24 13.05 -5.86 -5.81
N ALA A 25 13.71 -4.84 -6.37
CA ALA A 25 15.14 -4.83 -6.64
C ALA A 25 16.01 -4.41 -5.43
N GLY A 26 15.41 -4.09 -4.28
CA GLY A 26 16.13 -3.58 -3.11
C GLY A 26 16.64 -2.15 -3.25
N LEU A 27 16.09 -1.38 -4.18
CA LEU A 27 16.39 0.03 -4.40
C LEU A 27 15.41 0.92 -3.62
N HIS A 28 15.76 2.20 -3.46
CA HIS A 28 14.89 3.17 -2.78
C HIS A 28 13.76 3.65 -3.73
N PRO A 29 12.47 3.31 -3.48
CA PRO A 29 11.39 3.52 -4.43
C PRO A 29 11.18 5.00 -4.81
N PHE A 30 11.17 5.91 -3.84
CA PHE A 30 11.08 7.34 -4.11
C PHE A 30 12.18 7.85 -5.05
N SER A 31 13.41 7.42 -4.84
CA SER A 31 14.57 7.91 -5.59
C SER A 31 14.53 7.44 -7.04
N GLU A 32 14.12 6.19 -7.26
CA GLU A 32 13.95 5.65 -8.61
C GLU A 32 12.76 6.29 -9.33
N ALA A 33 11.65 6.53 -8.64
CA ALA A 33 10.52 7.25 -9.19
C ALA A 33 10.88 8.71 -9.55
N GLN A 34 11.62 9.41 -8.70
CA GLN A 34 12.09 10.77 -8.97
C GLN A 34 13.04 10.81 -10.18
N ARG A 35 13.89 9.79 -10.34
CA ARG A 35 14.79 9.65 -11.49
C ARG A 35 14.02 9.37 -12.79
N ALA A 36 12.99 8.52 -12.74
CA ALA A 36 12.19 8.15 -13.90
C ALA A 36 11.18 9.24 -14.30
N PHE A 37 10.67 10.01 -13.33
CA PHE A 37 9.62 11.02 -13.52
C PHE A 37 10.00 12.36 -12.88
N PRO A 38 11.05 13.06 -13.37
CA PRO A 38 11.56 14.27 -12.73
C PRO A 38 10.58 15.46 -12.76
N GLU A 39 9.64 15.45 -13.71
CA GLU A 39 8.60 16.48 -13.84
C GLU A 39 7.41 16.26 -12.90
N VAL A 40 7.28 15.08 -12.29
CA VAL A 40 6.20 14.81 -11.33
C VAL A 40 6.59 15.44 -9.98
N PRO A 41 5.74 16.29 -9.40
CA PRO A 41 6.06 16.94 -8.13
C PRO A 41 6.35 15.93 -7.02
N GLY A 42 7.40 16.17 -6.24
CA GLY A 42 7.85 15.22 -5.20
C GLY A 42 6.78 14.84 -4.17
N TYR A 43 5.84 15.74 -3.85
CA TYR A 43 4.74 15.43 -2.94
C TYR A 43 3.72 14.44 -3.54
N ILE A 44 3.58 14.39 -4.88
CA ILE A 44 2.77 13.37 -5.56
C ILE A 44 3.50 12.03 -5.50
N LEU A 45 4.82 12.02 -5.72
CA LEU A 45 5.62 10.80 -5.58
C LEU A 45 5.53 10.24 -4.16
N ALA A 46 5.65 11.09 -3.14
CA ALA A 46 5.53 10.68 -1.74
C ALA A 46 4.15 10.06 -1.43
N GLN A 47 3.06 10.64 -1.98
CA GLN A 47 1.72 10.08 -1.79
C GLN A 47 1.58 8.70 -2.45
N ILE A 48 2.19 8.50 -3.61
CA ILE A 48 2.20 7.20 -4.31
C ILE A 48 3.04 6.17 -3.55
N GLU A 49 4.13 6.59 -2.90
CA GLU A 49 4.94 5.73 -2.04
C GLU A 49 4.19 5.31 -0.77
N VAL A 50 3.35 6.18 -0.20
CA VAL A 50 2.43 5.78 0.87
C VAL A 50 1.45 4.70 0.40
N ASP A 51 0.85 4.86 -0.78
CA ASP A 51 -0.04 3.84 -1.34
C ASP A 51 0.68 2.49 -1.55
N LEU A 52 1.98 2.49 -1.88
CA LEU A 52 2.79 1.28 -1.96
C LEU A 52 2.93 0.60 -0.58
N TRP A 53 3.21 1.37 0.48
CA TRP A 53 3.29 0.82 1.83
C TRP A 53 1.95 0.29 2.34
N ASP A 54 0.85 0.99 2.02
CA ASP A 54 -0.50 0.53 2.34
C ASP A 54 -0.80 -0.82 1.68
N GLU A 55 -0.32 -1.07 0.45
CA GLU A 55 -0.46 -2.38 -0.21
C GLU A 55 0.30 -3.49 0.54
N GLU A 56 1.52 -3.21 1.00
CA GLU A 56 2.31 -4.17 1.77
C GLU A 56 1.69 -4.45 3.14
N GLU A 57 1.21 -3.40 3.83
CA GLU A 57 0.50 -3.53 5.10
C GLU A 57 -0.76 -4.39 4.94
N ASN A 58 -1.57 -4.11 3.92
CA ASN A 58 -2.78 -4.88 3.65
C ASN A 58 -2.45 -6.34 3.32
N ALA A 59 -1.42 -6.60 2.50
CA ALA A 59 -0.97 -7.96 2.20
C ALA A 59 -0.51 -8.70 3.46
N TRP A 60 0.16 -8.01 4.39
CA TRP A 60 0.55 -8.57 5.68
C TRP A 60 -0.68 -8.92 6.56
N TRP A 61 -1.65 -8.02 6.67
CA TRP A 61 -2.90 -8.28 7.40
C TRP A 61 -3.68 -9.46 6.82
N GLU A 62 -3.84 -9.53 5.50
CA GLU A 62 -4.47 -10.66 4.82
C GLU A 62 -3.72 -11.98 5.09
N GLY A 63 -2.39 -11.91 5.21
CA GLY A 63 -1.55 -13.05 5.61
C GLY A 63 -1.93 -13.54 7.01
N ILE A 64 -2.05 -12.62 7.97
CA ILE A 64 -2.46 -12.94 9.35
C ILE A 64 -3.84 -13.57 9.39
N GLU A 65 -4.82 -13.01 8.68
CA GLU A 65 -6.21 -13.52 8.66
C GLU A 65 -6.33 -14.99 8.26
N LYS A 66 -5.37 -15.48 7.47
CA LYS A 66 -5.32 -16.86 6.96
C LYS A 66 -4.58 -17.82 7.92
N THR A 67 -3.99 -17.32 9.00
CA THR A 67 -3.30 -18.16 10.00
C THR A 67 -4.25 -18.64 11.10
N ILE A 68 -3.88 -19.73 11.77
CA ILE A 68 -4.58 -20.28 12.95
C ILE A 68 -4.75 -19.20 14.05
N ASP A 69 -3.80 -18.27 14.13
CA ASP A 69 -3.82 -17.17 15.10
C ASP A 69 -5.00 -16.22 14.89
N ALA A 70 -5.46 -16.00 13.65
CA ALA A 70 -6.65 -15.19 13.41
C ALA A 70 -7.92 -15.84 13.94
N GLU A 71 -8.04 -17.18 13.88
CA GLU A 71 -9.17 -17.89 14.48
C GLU A 71 -9.13 -17.84 16.01
N VAL A 72 -7.94 -17.95 16.60
CA VAL A 72 -7.73 -17.81 18.06
C VAL A 72 -8.04 -16.39 18.54
N ILE A 73 -7.51 -15.36 17.85
CA ILE A 73 -7.79 -13.95 18.14
C ILE A 73 -9.29 -13.66 17.99
N ARG A 74 -9.94 -14.13 16.92
CA ARG A 74 -11.39 -13.96 16.71
C ARG A 74 -12.19 -14.59 17.85
N LYS A 75 -11.85 -15.82 18.27
CA LYS A 75 -12.49 -16.49 19.41
C LYS A 75 -12.25 -15.75 20.74
N ALA A 76 -11.06 -15.21 20.96
CA ALA A 76 -10.72 -14.45 22.15
C ALA A 76 -11.48 -13.11 22.23
N LEU A 77 -11.58 -12.35 21.13
CA LEU A 77 -12.34 -11.10 21.06
C LEU A 77 -13.83 -11.33 21.29
N THR A 78 -14.38 -12.42 20.74
CA THR A 78 -15.81 -12.75 20.89
C THR A 78 -16.13 -13.16 22.33
N LYS A 79 -15.21 -13.84 23.03
CA LYS A 79 -15.37 -14.21 24.44
C LYS A 79 -15.12 -13.04 25.40
N GLY A 80 -14.16 -12.16 25.11
CA GLY A 80 -13.85 -11.00 25.96
C GLY A 80 -14.96 -9.94 25.97
N GLY A 81 -15.71 -9.80 24.88
CA GLY A 81 -16.83 -8.86 24.76
C GLY A 81 -18.10 -9.23 25.53
N GLN A 82 -18.20 -10.45 26.10
CA GLN A 82 -19.35 -10.88 26.89
C GLN A 82 -19.19 -10.67 28.40
N SER A 83 -18.12 -10.00 28.85
CA SER A 83 -17.79 -9.84 30.27
C SER A 83 -18.38 -8.58 30.95
N ASN A 84 -19.18 -7.76 30.24
CA ASN A 84 -19.79 -6.54 30.77
C ASN A 84 -21.33 -6.55 30.63
N GLY A 85 -21.97 -7.59 31.18
CA GLY A 85 -23.42 -7.65 31.40
C GLY A 85 -23.74 -7.65 32.89
#